data_AF-A0A841K163-F1
#
_entry.id   AF-A0A841K163-F1
#
_cell.length_a   1.000
_cell.length_b   1.000
_cell.length_c   1.000
_cell.angle_alpha   90.00
_cell.angle_beta   90.00
_cell.angle_gamma   90.00
#
_symmetry.space_group_name_H-M   'P 1'
#
loop_
_entity.id
_entity.type
_entity.pdbx_description
1 polymer ?
#
loop_
_entity_poly.entity_id
_entity_poly.type
_entity_poly.pdbx_seq_one_letter_code
_entity_poly.pdbx_strand_id
1 'polypeptide(L)' 'MGKDGKNAARVTATLTRQQHVTLEQMAKKNGVSVAWLVRKSVEMLIEQAQGGPLLPLEFRS' A
#
# COMPACT_ATOMS: atom_id res chain seq x y z
N MET A 1 5.86 -15.46 3.26
CA MET A 1 6.46 -14.21 3.79
C MET A 1 7.86 -14.09 3.20
N GLY A 2 7.99 -13.44 2.04
CA GLY A 2 9.23 -13.41 1.26
C GLY A 2 10.20 -12.32 1.71
N LYS A 3 11.51 -12.60 1.55
CA LYS A 3 12.75 -11.78 1.49
C LYS A 3 12.88 -10.40 2.17
N ASP A 4 11.81 -9.66 2.45
CA ASP A 4 11.85 -8.29 2.99
C ASP A 4 12.12 -8.23 4.50
N GLY A 5 11.94 -9.34 5.22
CA GLY A 5 11.93 -9.36 6.69
C GLY A 5 13.24 -8.90 7.37
N LYS A 6 14.38 -8.94 6.66
CA LYS A 6 15.69 -8.57 7.23
C LYS A 6 15.96 -7.06 7.21
N ASN A 7 15.28 -6.31 6.34
CA ASN A 7 15.44 -4.85 6.18
C ASN A 7 14.12 -4.09 6.36
N ALA A 8 13.10 -4.72 6.96
CA ALA A 8 11.81 -4.09 7.19
C ALA A 8 11.81 -3.24 8.46
N ALA A 9 11.37 -1.98 8.35
CA ALA A 9 11.06 -1.13 9.50
C ALA A 9 9.57 -1.24 9.86
N ARG A 10 9.25 -1.36 11.15
CA ARG A 10 7.85 -1.32 11.64
C ARG A 10 7.48 0.11 11.99
N VAL A 11 6.33 0.55 11.49
CA VAL A 11 5.71 1.84 11.83
C VAL A 11 4.35 1.57 12.48
N THR A 12 4.00 2.35 13.50
CA THR A 12 2.70 2.29 14.18
C THR A 12 1.93 3.57 13.86
N ALA A 13 0.66 3.42 13.50
CA ALA A 13 -0.25 4.54 13.26
C ALA A 13 -1.57 4.30 14.00
N THR A 14 -2.14 5.37 14.54
CA THR A 14 -3.46 5.34 15.17
C THR A 14 -4.51 5.73 14.14
N LEU A 15 -5.53 4.90 14.00
CA LEU A 15 -6.69 5.17 13.14
C LEU A 15 -7.92 5.37 14.00
N THR A 16 -8.88 6.14 13.48
CA THR A 16 -10.22 6.14 14.06
C THR A 16 -10.85 4.76 13.90
N ARG A 17 -11.78 4.41 14.81
CA ARG A 17 -12.51 3.14 14.74
C ARG A 17 -13.18 2.93 13.39
N GLN A 18 -13.77 3.99 12.84
CA GLN A 18 -14.45 3.93 11.54
C GLN A 18 -13.47 3.63 10.39
N GLN A 19 -12.30 4.27 10.38
CA GLN A 19 -11.26 3.99 9.38
C GLN A 19 -10.80 2.52 9.45
N HIS A 20 -10.60 1.98 10.66
CA HIS A 20 -10.20 0.59 10.83
C HIS A 20 -11.25 -0.38 10.31
N VAL A 21 -12.53 -0.18 10.65
CA VAL A 21 -13.65 -1.01 10.17
C VAL A 21 -13.74 -0.97 8.63
N THR A 22 -13.61 0.22 8.04
CA THR A 22 -13.62 0.34 6.57
C THR A 22 -12.44 -0.41 5.94
N LEU A 23 -11.24 -0.32 6.53
CA LEU A 23 -10.06 -1.08 6.06
C LEU A 23 -10.27 -2.60 6.16
N GLU A 24 -10.85 -3.10 7.25
CA GLU A 24 -11.16 -4.52 7.42
C GLU A 24 -12.14 -5.02 6.35
N GLN A 25 -13.18 -4.24 6.04
CA GLN A 25 -14.15 -4.58 4.99
C GLN A 25 -13.48 -4.61 3.61
N MET A 26 -12.63 -3.63 3.30
CA MET A 26 -11.87 -3.60 2.05
C MET A 26 -10.90 -4.78 1.96
N ALA A 27 -10.20 -5.10 3.05
CA ALA A 27 -9.26 -6.21 3.10
C ALA A 27 -9.98 -7.54 2.83
N LYS A 28 -11.12 -7.76 3.48
CA LYS A 28 -11.98 -8.95 3.28
C LYS A 28 -12.48 -9.04 1.84
N LYS A 29 -12.98 -7.94 1.27
CA LYS A 29 -13.48 -7.91 -0.13
C LYS A 29 -12.41 -8.28 -1.15
N ASN A 30 -11.16 -7.89 -0.90
CA ASN A 30 -10.04 -8.11 -1.82
C ASN A 30 -9.21 -9.37 -1.48
N GLY A 31 -9.56 -10.12 -0.42
CA GLY A 31 -8.82 -11.31 -0.01
C GLY A 31 -7.39 -11.02 0.50
N VAL A 32 -7.16 -9.82 1.04
CA VAL A 32 -5.85 -9.36 1.54
C VAL A 32 -5.94 -8.98 3.02
N SER A 33 -4.79 -8.66 3.65
CA SER A 33 -4.76 -8.14 5.02
C SER A 33 -4.82 -6.60 5.04
N VAL A 34 -5.22 -6.03 6.18
CA VAL A 34 -5.14 -4.57 6.40
C VAL A 34 -3.71 -4.07 6.24
N ALA A 35 -2.73 -4.82 6.74
CA ALA A 35 -1.31 -4.47 6.60
C ALA A 35 -0.87 -4.41 5.12
N TRP A 36 -1.42 -5.28 4.26
CA TRP A 36 -1.15 -5.24 2.82
C TRP A 36 -1.72 -3.97 2.19
N LEU A 37 -2.94 -3.56 2.56
CA LEU A 37 -3.54 -2.31 2.08
C LEU A 37 -2.70 -1.11 2.46
N VAL A 38 -2.29 -1.01 3.74
CA VAL A 38 -1.45 0.09 4.23
C VAL A 38 -0.12 0.12 3.48
N ARG A 39 0.54 -1.04 3.29
CA ARG A 39 1.77 -1.14 2.50
C ARG A 39 1.56 -0.60 1.09
N LYS A 40 0.50 -1.02 0.39
CA LYS A 40 0.20 -0.54 -0.98
C LYS A 40 -0.10 0.94 -1.05
N SER A 41 -0.83 1.49 -0.08
CA SER A 41 -1.07 2.93 -0.02
C SER A 41 0.23 3.72 0.17
N VAL A 42 1.17 3.21 0.98
CA VAL A 42 2.50 3.83 1.16
C VAL A 42 3.33 3.73 -0.12
N GLU A 43 3.35 2.58 -0.81
CA GLU A 43 4.02 2.43 -2.10
C GLU A 43 3.49 3.45 -3.11
N MET A 44 2.17 3.57 -3.27
CA MET A 44 1.53 4.55 -4.16
C MET A 44 1.87 6.00 -3.79
N LEU A 45 1.91 6.33 -2.49
CA LEU A 45 2.25 7.66 -2.02
C LEU A 45 3.71 8.03 -2.37
N ILE A 46 4.63 7.09 -2.21
CA ILE A 46 6.04 7.27 -2.57
C ILE A 46 6.21 7.43 -4.08
N GLU A 47 5.54 6.58 -4.87
CA GLU A 47 5.56 6.67 -6.34
C GLU A 47 5.06 8.04 -6.81
N GLN A 48 3.95 8.53 -6.25
CA GLN A 48 3.42 9.86 -6.57
C GLN A 48 4.42 10.98 -6.22
N ALA A 49 5.05 10.89 -5.04
CA ALA A 49 6.06 11.88 -4.63
C ALA A 49 7.32 11.86 -5.51
N GLN A 50 7.62 10.74 -6.17
CA GLN A 50 8.79 10.58 -7.04
C GLN A 50 8.52 10.89 -8.52
N GLY A 51 7.35 11.43 -8.86
CA GLY A 51 7.01 11.83 -10.23
C GLY A 51 6.01 10.90 -10.93
N GLY A 52 5.30 10.06 -10.18
CA GLY A 52 4.23 9.20 -10.69
C GLY A 52 4.73 7.81 -11.10
N PRO A 53 3.82 6.90 -11.47
CA PRO A 53 4.22 5.61 -12.01
C PRO A 53 5.12 5.86 -13.21
N LEU A 54 6.21 5.08 -13.33
CA LEU A 54 6.87 4.90 -14.61
C LEU A 54 5.80 4.39 -15.57
N LEU A 55 5.14 5.30 -16.29
CA LEU A 55 4.24 4.93 -17.38
C LEU A 55 5.03 3.97 -18.27
N PRO A 56 4.42 2.88 -18.78
CA PRO A 56 5.03 2.18 -19.90
C PRO A 56 5.27 3.25 -20.97
N LEU A 57 6.53 3.43 -21.34
CA LEU A 57 6.97 4.38 -22.36
C LEU A 57 5.91 4.42 -23.46
N GLU A 58 5.28 5.59 -23.64
CA GLU A 58 4.38 5.85 -24.75
C GLU A 58 5.08 5.37 -26.02
N PHE A 59 4.66 4.25 -26.57
CA PHE A 59 5.04 3.84 -27.92
C PHE A 59 4.37 4.84 -28.86
N ARG A 60 5.01 5.99 -29.07
CA ARG A 60 4.69 6.88 -30.19
C ARG A 60 5.04 6.13 -31.47
N SER A 61 4.00 5.72 -32.20
CA SER A 61 4.08 5.41 -33.63
C SER A 61 3.96 6.68 -34.46
#